data_AF-A0AAT9M2M3-F1
#
_entry.id   AF-A0AAT9M2M3-F1
#
_cell.length_a   1.000
_cell.length_b   1.000
_cell.length_c   1.000
_cell.angle_alpha   90.00
_cell.angle_beta   90.00
_cell.angle_gamma   90.00
#
_symmetry.space_group_name_H-M   'P 1'
#
loop_
_entity.id
_entity.type
_entity.pdbx_description
1 polymer ?
#
loop_
_entity_poly.entity_id
_entity_poly.type
_entity_poly.pdbx_seq_one_letter_code
_entity_poly.pdbx_strand_id
1 'polypeptide(L)'
;MQPTKVPSPNTTPVPNSTPVGVPNKPDTRCTNQINYAGDDRSNAEINSIGSDTGYCPPFQHKSDVKCSDQYVYTNDSRSNAEINSIGEDTGHCPFQNG
;
A
#
# COMPACT_ATOMS: atom_id res chain seq x y z
N MET A 1 -13.05 -26.06 -19.40
CA MET A 1 -13.00 -26.54 -17.99
C MET A 1 -11.71 -26.00 -17.41
N GLN A 2 -11.74 -24.85 -16.72
CA GLN A 2 -10.53 -24.30 -16.10
C GLN A 2 -10.38 -24.91 -14.70
N PRO A 3 -9.22 -25.52 -14.37
CA PRO A 3 -9.04 -26.25 -13.11
C PRO A 3 -8.94 -25.28 -11.94
N THR A 4 -9.74 -25.53 -10.91
CA THR A 4 -9.75 -24.79 -9.64
C THR A 4 -8.43 -25.00 -8.90
N LYS A 5 -7.55 -24.01 -8.92
CA LYS A 5 -6.33 -23.98 -8.11
C LYS A 5 -6.71 -23.61 -6.67
N VAL A 6 -6.62 -24.60 -5.80
CA VAL A 6 -6.85 -24.54 -4.36
C VAL A 6 -5.99 -23.44 -3.71
N PRO A 7 -6.54 -22.56 -2.85
CA PRO A 7 -5.74 -21.64 -2.05
C PRO A 7 -4.92 -22.40 -0.99
N SER A 8 -3.64 -22.07 -0.89
CA SER A 8 -2.74 -22.58 0.14
C SER A 8 -3.14 -22.02 1.52
N PRO A 9 -3.16 -22.83 2.60
CA PRO A 9 -3.70 -22.40 3.88
C PRO A 9 -2.58 -21.80 4.74
N ASN A 10 -2.35 -20.50 4.63
CA ASN A 10 -1.75 -19.73 5.72
C ASN A 10 -1.84 -18.23 5.46
N THR A 11 -3.06 -17.68 5.49
CA THR A 11 -3.24 -16.30 5.90
C THR A 11 -4.61 -16.20 6.54
N THR A 12 -4.63 -15.90 7.84
CA THR A 12 -5.83 -15.64 8.63
C THR A 12 -6.77 -14.70 7.87
N PRO A 13 -8.06 -15.02 7.69
CA PRO A 13 -8.97 -14.15 6.97
C PRO A 13 -9.28 -12.94 7.84
N VAL A 14 -8.78 -11.75 7.47
CA VAL A 14 -9.40 -10.50 7.93
C VAL A 14 -10.72 -10.34 7.16
N PRO A 15 -11.88 -10.31 7.82
CA PRO A 15 -13.15 -10.26 7.13
C PRO A 15 -13.37 -8.83 6.58
N ASN A 16 -13.63 -8.75 5.27
CA ASN A 16 -14.24 -7.62 4.57
C ASN A 16 -13.36 -6.40 4.21
N SER A 17 -12.09 -6.61 3.86
CA SER A 17 -11.32 -5.56 3.17
C SER A 17 -11.70 -5.54 1.68
N THR A 18 -12.46 -4.54 1.24
CA THR A 18 -12.45 -4.08 -0.16
C THR A 18 -10.99 -4.08 -0.63
N PRO A 19 -10.64 -4.59 -1.84
CA PRO A 19 -9.25 -4.61 -2.28
C PRO A 19 -8.65 -3.21 -2.11
N VAL A 20 -7.74 -3.09 -1.13
CA VAL A 20 -7.07 -1.84 -0.81
C VAL A 20 -6.06 -1.65 -1.94
N GLY A 21 -6.34 -0.75 -2.87
CA GLY A 21 -5.53 -0.55 -4.06
C GLY A 21 -6.29 0.12 -5.20
N VAL A 22 -5.55 0.62 -6.19
CA VAL A 22 -6.14 1.22 -7.40
C VAL A 22 -6.30 0.10 -8.44
N PRO A 23 -7.44 -0.02 -9.15
CA PRO A 23 -7.58 -0.99 -10.24
C PRO A 23 -6.42 -0.87 -11.24
N ASN A 24 -5.77 -1.98 -11.53
CA ASN A 24 -4.68 -2.01 -12.50
C ASN A 24 -5.27 -1.88 -13.91
N LYS A 25 -4.89 -0.84 -14.65
CA LYS A 25 -5.32 -0.69 -16.05
C LYS A 25 -4.77 -1.84 -16.91
N PRO A 26 -5.56 -2.33 -17.88
CA PRO A 26 -5.07 -3.30 -18.87
C PRO A 26 -3.79 -2.79 -19.53
N ASP A 27 -2.86 -3.71 -19.79
CA ASP A 27 -1.58 -3.47 -20.46
C ASP A 27 -0.69 -2.39 -19.82
N THR A 28 -0.98 -1.99 -18.58
CA THR A 28 -0.22 -0.96 -17.86
C THR A 28 0.41 -1.56 -16.61
N ARG A 29 1.65 -1.12 -16.33
CA ARG A 29 2.34 -1.43 -15.07
C ARG A 29 1.83 -0.54 -13.95
N CYS A 30 1.78 -1.06 -12.73
CA CYS A 30 1.39 -0.26 -11.57
C CYS A 30 2.35 0.90 -11.34
N THR A 31 3.64 0.68 -11.56
CA THR A 31 4.68 1.72 -11.44
C THR A 31 4.62 2.79 -12.53
N ASN A 32 3.77 2.61 -13.56
CA ASN A 32 3.49 3.64 -14.57
C ASN A 32 2.18 4.40 -14.27
N GLN A 33 1.37 3.90 -13.34
CA GLN A 33 0.09 4.51 -12.95
C GLN A 33 0.22 5.30 -11.64
N ILE A 34 1.03 4.79 -10.72
CA ILE A 34 1.25 5.33 -9.38
C ILE A 34 2.74 5.52 -9.20
N ASN A 35 3.12 6.65 -8.60
CA ASN A 35 4.49 6.91 -8.20
C ASN A 35 4.81 6.16 -6.89
N TYR A 36 5.60 5.10 -6.99
CA TYR A 36 6.08 4.31 -5.84
C TYR A 36 7.46 4.75 -5.35
N ALA A 37 7.87 5.99 -5.61
CA ALA A 37 9.13 6.52 -5.08
C ALA A 37 9.14 6.52 -3.55
N GLY A 38 10.06 5.74 -2.95
CA GLY A 38 10.17 5.54 -1.50
C GLY A 38 9.43 4.31 -0.97
N ASP A 39 8.78 3.53 -1.84
CA ASP A 39 8.26 2.21 -1.48
C ASP A 39 9.44 1.24 -1.38
N ASP A 40 9.40 0.42 -0.34
CA ASP A 40 10.47 -0.55 -0.08
C ASP A 40 10.47 -1.73 -1.03
N ARG A 41 9.29 -2.06 -1.57
CA ARG A 41 9.15 -3.16 -2.51
C ARG A 41 9.68 -2.73 -3.85
N SER A 42 10.31 -3.69 -4.52
CA SER A 42 10.84 -3.44 -5.85
C SER A 42 9.71 -3.16 -6.85
N ASN A 43 10.01 -2.36 -7.89
CA ASN A 43 9.08 -2.15 -9.00
C ASN A 43 8.62 -3.47 -9.64
N ALA A 44 9.45 -4.52 -9.63
CA ALA A 44 9.08 -5.83 -10.15
C ALA A 44 8.01 -6.48 -9.29
N GLU A 45 8.21 -6.50 -7.97
CA GLU A 45 7.26 -7.05 -6.99
C GLU A 45 5.90 -6.34 -7.04
N ILE A 46 5.90 -5.00 -7.08
CA ILE A 46 4.68 -4.18 -7.19
C ILE A 46 3.91 -4.51 -8.48
N ASN A 47 4.61 -4.65 -9.60
CA ASN A 47 3.99 -5.00 -10.88
C ASN A 47 3.45 -6.43 -10.89
N SER A 48 4.12 -7.37 -10.22
CA SER A 48 3.61 -8.74 -10.04
C SER A 48 2.32 -8.75 -9.24
N ILE A 49 2.24 -8.02 -8.12
CA ILE A 49 1.00 -7.90 -7.32
C ILE A 49 -0.14 -7.34 -8.19
N GLY A 50 0.13 -6.30 -8.98
CA GLY A 50 -0.85 -5.72 -9.90
C GLY A 50 -1.32 -6.66 -11.00
N SER A 51 -0.42 -7.50 -11.51
CA SER A 51 -0.73 -8.51 -12.52
C SER A 51 -1.54 -9.67 -11.93
N ASP A 52 -1.21 -10.10 -10.72
CA ASP A 52 -1.79 -11.28 -10.07
C ASP A 52 -3.18 -10.98 -9.49
N THR A 53 -3.36 -9.77 -8.95
CA THR A 53 -4.59 -9.37 -8.27
C THR A 53 -5.54 -8.54 -9.14
N GLY A 54 -5.03 -7.92 -10.21
CA GLY A 54 -5.75 -6.90 -10.97
C GLY A 54 -5.83 -5.53 -10.28
N TYR A 55 -5.13 -5.34 -9.15
CA TYR A 55 -5.09 -4.09 -8.40
C TYR A 55 -3.65 -3.69 -8.07
N CYS A 56 -3.30 -2.44 -8.33
CA CYS A 56 -2.06 -1.86 -7.89
C CYS A 56 -2.07 -1.65 -6.37
N PRO A 57 -1.08 -2.19 -5.65
CA PRO A 57 -1.07 -2.15 -4.19
C PRO A 57 -0.94 -0.71 -3.70
N PRO A 58 -1.42 -0.41 -2.47
CA PRO A 58 -1.14 0.86 -1.83
C PRO A 58 0.36 0.98 -1.59
N PHE A 59 0.83 2.23 -1.54
CA PHE A 59 2.21 2.56 -1.20
C PHE A 59 2.55 2.08 0.22
N GLN A 60 3.72 1.46 0.41
CA GLN A 60 4.24 1.05 1.71
C GLN A 60 5.55 1.81 1.98
N HIS A 61 5.56 2.68 2.99
CA HIS A 61 6.80 3.30 3.47
C HIS A 61 7.54 2.34 4.39
N LYS A 62 8.86 2.51 4.53
CA LYS A 62 9.63 1.92 5.64
C LYS A 62 8.94 2.23 6.97
N SER A 63 8.61 1.18 7.74
CA SER A 63 8.14 1.29 9.13
C SER A 63 9.12 2.04 10.04
N ASP A 64 10.39 2.05 9.66
CA ASP A 64 11.45 2.70 10.44
C ASP A 64 11.50 4.22 10.21
N VAL A 65 10.82 4.72 9.18
CA VAL A 65 10.79 6.15 8.85
C VAL A 65 9.55 6.77 9.48
N LYS A 66 9.79 7.75 10.35
CA LYS A 66 8.71 8.49 10.99
C LYS A 66 7.96 9.31 9.94
N CYS A 67 6.64 9.28 9.98
CA CYS A 67 5.82 9.97 9.01
C CYS A 67 6.13 11.47 8.94
N SER A 68 6.42 12.09 10.09
CA SER A 68 6.84 13.49 10.17
C SER A 68 8.17 13.80 9.45
N ASP A 69 9.00 12.80 9.17
CA ASP A 69 10.25 12.99 8.41
C ASP A 69 9.99 13.02 6.90
N GLN A 70 8.90 12.41 6.45
CA GLN A 70 8.53 12.35 5.03
C GLN A 70 7.53 13.43 4.62
N TYR A 71 6.67 13.87 5.54
CA TYR A 71 5.61 14.83 5.24
C TYR A 71 5.52 15.91 6.33
N VAL A 72 5.28 17.14 5.89
CA VAL A 72 5.03 18.29 6.78
C VAL A 72 3.53 18.39 7.02
N TYR A 73 3.10 18.12 8.26
CA TYR A 73 1.69 18.00 8.61
C TYR A 73 1.00 19.32 9.04
N THR A 74 1.18 20.41 8.29
CA THR A 74 0.75 21.76 8.72
C THR A 74 -0.74 21.94 8.98
N ASN A 75 -1.60 21.10 8.38
CA ASN A 75 -3.06 21.14 8.52
C ASN A 75 -3.64 19.92 9.25
N ASP A 76 -2.80 19.09 9.87
CA ASP A 76 -3.25 17.96 10.68
C ASP A 76 -3.32 18.36 12.16
N SER A 77 -4.47 18.13 12.80
CA SER A 77 -4.65 18.41 14.23
C SER A 77 -3.91 17.42 15.13
N ARG A 78 -3.54 16.25 14.60
CA ARG A 78 -2.78 15.24 15.34
C ARG A 78 -1.35 15.68 15.52
N SER A 79 -0.77 15.36 16.67
CA SER A 79 0.64 15.65 16.92
C SER A 79 1.55 14.79 16.05
N ASN A 80 2.78 15.26 15.77
CA ASN A 80 3.77 14.44 15.05
C ASN A 80 3.99 13.08 15.74
N ALA A 81 3.94 13.03 17.07
CA ALA A 81 4.05 11.78 17.83
C ALA A 81 2.88 10.83 17.56
N GLU A 82 1.66 11.33 17.53
CA GLU A 82 0.45 10.56 17.19
C GLU A 82 0.49 10.08 15.73
N ILE A 83 0.87 10.95 14.80
CA ILE A 83 1.02 10.63 13.38
C ILE A 83 2.07 9.54 13.16
N ASN A 84 3.19 9.63 13.89
CA ASN A 84 4.25 8.63 13.86
C ASN A 84 3.80 7.30 14.46
N SER A 85 3.02 7.32 15.54
CA SER A 85 2.42 6.11 16.12
C SER A 85 1.50 5.44 15.11
N ILE A 86 0.66 6.21 14.41
CA ILE A 86 -0.24 5.67 13.38
C ILE A 86 0.56 5.05 12.23
N GLY A 87 1.62 5.70 11.78
CA GLY A 87 2.51 5.16 10.76
C GLY A 87 3.19 3.86 11.18
N GLU A 88 3.63 3.77 12.43
CA GLU A 88 4.26 2.58 13.02
C GLU A 88 3.23 1.44 13.19
N ASP A 89 2.05 1.75 13.72
CA ASP A 89 0.98 0.79 13.99
C ASP A 89 0.34 0.24 12.71
N THR A 90 0.21 1.07 11.67
CA THR A 90 -0.47 0.71 10.42
C THR A 90 0.47 0.38 9.26
N GLY A 91 1.75 0.70 9.39
CA GLY A 91 2.72 0.66 8.28
C GLY A 91 2.43 1.68 7.17
N HIS A 92 1.53 2.64 7.40
CA HIS A 92 1.14 3.63 6.41
C HIS A 92 0.98 5.03 7.03
N CYS A 93 1.68 6.01 6.44
CA CYS A 93 1.53 7.39 6.86
C CYS A 93 0.20 7.95 6.39
N PRO A 94 -0.54 8.69 7.23
CA PRO A 94 -1.77 9.32 6.79
C PRO A 94 -1.47 10.34 5.70
N PHE A 95 -2.20 10.27 4.60
CA PHE A 95 -2.12 11.26 3.53
C PHE A 95 -2.97 12.49 3.89
N GLN A 96 -2.42 13.70 3.69
CA GLN A 96 -3.22 14.92 3.78
C GLN A 96 -4.07 15.05 2.51
N ASN A 97 -5.39 14.91 2.63
CA ASN A 97 -6.28 15.44 1.59
C ASN A 97 -6.11 16.96 1.59
N GLY A 98 -5.41 17.46 0.57
CA GLY A 98 -5.34 18.89 0.25
C GLY A 98 -6.71 19.45 -0.17
#